data_AF-A0A7X7M7H5-F1
#
_entry.id   AF-A0A7X7M7H5-F1
#
_cell.length_a   1.000
_cell.length_b   1.000
_cell.length_c   1.000
_cell.angle_alpha   90.00
_cell.angle_beta   90.00
_cell.angle_gamma   90.00
#
_symmetry.space_group_name_H-M   'P 1'
#
loop_
_entity.id
_entity.type
_entity.pdbx_description
1 polymer ?
#
loop_
_entity_poly.entity_id
_entity_poly.type
_entity_poly.pdbx_seq_one_letter_code
_entity_poly.pdbx_strand_id
1 'polypeptide(L)'
;MQREKRTYRELIKISVGRVILQQEPEANKTETADAAEPKPAAQDIIPTAAEQAGERPLPSRLRDSGGKRLLPPPPNDPRRFMGLVRDGIVALSCSFSLLLISAYVPLLGMIALLLMPLPWAALVLRRGLAAAAYCALIFLIAVLLALDLSVALRMLLQYVLPGLMFGLILRRRDRALLALGLTLMIAAAGALGSLALQPADSAATITLSEQIETAVNDSFALLEEQGMAKRMLPGNISLEQMRQQAVGLMQQLLPAIMVIGALLTSFISCLLMLPLLRRLGCTNARLPHFSAWQLDWRLTWALILGLLCYVLSKYFALAWLYTVGLNILYVIVPIFLVCGLSFVIWLLRLEGFSLLLKLALAFVLIFFAYIGVVLLLVLVGLDSMLDLRSKLLAARDRSRGS
;
A
#
# COMPACT_ATOMS: atom_id res chain seq x y z
N MET A 1 -16.65 12.85 -29.97
CA MET A 1 -17.26 13.80 -29.01
C MET A 1 -18.77 13.66 -28.78
N GLN A 2 -19.63 13.35 -29.78
CA GLN A 2 -21.09 13.20 -29.56
C GLN A 2 -21.50 11.89 -28.86
N ARG A 3 -20.71 10.80 -28.97
CA ARG A 3 -21.00 9.52 -28.31
C ARG A 3 -20.73 9.50 -26.79
N GLU A 4 -19.74 10.24 -26.30
CA GLU A 4 -19.42 10.28 -24.85
C GLU A 4 -20.44 11.07 -24.02
N LYS A 5 -21.09 12.08 -24.61
CA LYS A 5 -22.11 12.87 -23.91
C LYS A 5 -23.42 12.10 -23.66
N ARG A 6 -23.73 11.05 -24.44
CA ARG A 6 -24.88 10.17 -24.18
C ARG A 6 -24.63 9.23 -22.99
N THR A 7 -23.41 8.73 -22.84
CA THR A 7 -23.05 7.77 -21.77
C THR A 7 -23.12 8.39 -20.38
N TYR A 8 -22.76 9.67 -20.23
CA TYR A 8 -22.87 10.38 -18.95
C TYR A 8 -24.32 10.65 -18.51
N ARG A 9 -25.23 10.85 -19.47
CA ARG A 9 -26.64 11.17 -19.16
C ARG A 9 -27.43 9.93 -18.69
N GLU A 10 -27.05 8.74 -19.15
CA GLU A 10 -27.63 7.45 -18.72
C GLU A 10 -27.13 7.04 -17.32
N LEU A 11 -25.87 7.33 -16.98
CA LEU A 11 -25.31 6.99 -15.66
C LEU A 11 -25.97 7.78 -14.51
N ILE A 12 -26.43 9.00 -14.76
CA ILE A 12 -27.12 9.83 -13.76
C ILE A 12 -28.56 9.33 -13.51
N LYS A 13 -29.25 8.78 -14.52
CA LYS A 13 -30.60 8.20 -14.32
C LYS A 13 -30.57 6.93 -13.48
N ILE A 14 -29.50 6.13 -13.59
CA ILE A 14 -29.34 4.89 -12.83
C ILE A 14 -28.99 5.15 -11.36
N SER A 15 -28.32 6.27 -11.03
CA SER A 15 -28.00 6.61 -9.64
C SER A 15 -29.20 7.18 -8.88
N VAL A 16 -30.07 7.96 -9.54
CA VAL A 16 -31.25 8.58 -8.90
C VAL A 16 -32.34 7.54 -8.61
N GLY A 17 -32.54 6.55 -9.48
CA GLY A 17 -33.54 5.47 -9.24
C GLY A 17 -33.20 4.53 -8.08
N ARG A 18 -31.93 4.50 -7.62
CA ARG A 18 -31.48 3.61 -6.54
C ARG A 18 -31.61 4.24 -5.15
N VAL A 19 -31.78 5.56 -5.06
CA VAL A 19 -31.92 6.30 -3.78
C VAL A 19 -33.36 6.30 -3.27
N ILE A 20 -34.35 6.00 -4.13
CA ILE A 20 -35.78 6.05 -3.76
C ILE A 20 -36.27 4.72 -3.12
N LEU A 21 -35.54 3.61 -3.26
CA LEU A 21 -35.98 2.29 -2.76
C LEU A 21 -35.45 1.93 -1.35
N GLN A 22 -34.97 2.89 -0.56
CA GLN A 22 -34.35 2.62 0.74
C GLN A 22 -34.98 3.34 1.95
N GLN A 23 -36.20 3.85 1.82
CA GLN A 23 -36.94 4.39 2.95
C GLN A 23 -38.40 3.91 2.94
N GLU A 24 -38.72 2.93 3.78
CA GLU A 24 -40.06 2.74 4.34
C GLU A 24 -39.90 2.42 5.84
N PRO A 25 -40.67 3.05 6.74
CA PRO A 25 -40.45 2.95 8.19
C PRO A 25 -41.30 1.87 8.87
N GLU A 26 -40.76 1.33 9.96
CA GLU A 26 -41.47 0.50 10.93
C GLU A 26 -42.60 1.28 11.63
N ALA A 27 -43.79 0.69 11.71
CA ALA A 27 -44.89 1.15 12.55
C ALA A 27 -45.35 0.02 13.49
N ASN A 28 -45.11 0.26 14.77
CA ASN A 28 -45.59 -0.49 15.92
C ASN A 28 -47.08 -0.19 16.19
N LYS A 29 -47.91 -1.21 16.43
CA LYS A 29 -49.11 -1.12 17.29
C LYS A 29 -49.60 -2.51 17.71
N THR A 30 -49.71 -2.63 19.03
CA THR A 30 -50.20 -3.75 19.84
C THR A 30 -51.74 -3.84 19.86
N GLU A 31 -52.21 -5.02 20.30
CA GLU A 31 -53.44 -5.29 21.08
C GLU A 31 -54.73 -5.85 20.41
N THR A 32 -54.97 -7.14 20.75
CA THR A 32 -56.23 -7.80 21.25
C THR A 32 -57.48 -7.82 20.36
N ALA A 33 -58.37 -8.82 20.35
CA ALA A 33 -58.46 -10.19 20.87
C ALA A 33 -59.79 -10.78 20.32
N ASP A 34 -59.90 -12.11 20.39
CA ASP A 34 -61.14 -12.89 20.59
C ASP A 34 -61.86 -13.56 19.39
N ALA A 35 -62.55 -14.64 19.76
CA ALA A 35 -62.68 -15.94 19.11
C ALA A 35 -63.84 -16.14 18.12
N ALA A 36 -63.71 -17.15 17.24
CA ALA A 36 -64.62 -18.32 17.10
C ALA A 36 -64.46 -19.02 15.72
N GLU A 37 -64.30 -20.34 15.75
CA GLU A 37 -64.44 -21.30 14.63
C GLU A 37 -65.79 -22.08 14.80
N PRO A 38 -66.28 -22.95 13.88
CA PRO A 38 -65.77 -23.39 12.55
C PRO A 38 -66.82 -23.65 11.40
N LYS A 39 -66.27 -23.89 10.18
CA LYS A 39 -66.72 -24.76 9.03
C LYS A 39 -67.86 -24.32 8.06
N PRO A 40 -67.96 -24.88 6.81
CA PRO A 40 -67.01 -25.73 6.04
C PRO A 40 -66.80 -25.39 4.52
N ALA A 41 -65.68 -25.90 4.00
CA ALA A 41 -65.42 -26.48 2.66
C ALA A 41 -65.92 -25.79 1.36
N ALA A 42 -64.96 -25.29 0.58
CA ALA A 42 -64.92 -25.48 -0.88
C ALA A 42 -63.44 -25.57 -1.33
N GLN A 43 -63.09 -26.70 -1.96
CA GLN A 43 -61.80 -26.94 -2.58
C GLN A 43 -61.75 -26.18 -3.90
N ASP A 44 -60.82 -25.24 -4.06
CA ASP A 44 -60.41 -24.76 -5.38
C ASP A 44 -58.88 -24.65 -5.48
N ILE A 45 -58.39 -25.57 -6.28
CA ILE A 45 -57.11 -25.72 -6.98
C ILE A 45 -56.29 -24.42 -7.07
N ILE A 46 -55.12 -24.39 -6.41
CA ILE A 46 -54.05 -23.40 -6.66
C ILE A 46 -53.17 -23.93 -7.81
N PRO A 47 -53.04 -23.23 -8.95
CA PRO A 47 -52.03 -23.56 -9.95
C PRO A 47 -50.64 -23.16 -9.44
N THR A 48 -49.70 -24.11 -9.53
CA THR A 48 -48.29 -23.96 -9.20
C THR A 48 -47.67 -22.77 -9.94
N ALA A 49 -46.79 -22.03 -9.26
CA ALA A 49 -46.03 -20.86 -9.74
C ALA A 49 -45.08 -21.11 -10.94
N ALA A 50 -45.29 -22.18 -11.70
CA ALA A 50 -44.54 -22.55 -12.89
C ALA A 50 -45.09 -21.88 -14.17
N GLU A 51 -46.28 -21.27 -14.14
CA GLU A 51 -46.98 -20.84 -15.37
C GLU A 51 -46.88 -19.34 -15.70
N GLN A 52 -46.18 -18.53 -14.89
CA GLN A 52 -45.99 -17.09 -15.16
C GLN A 52 -44.54 -16.66 -15.44
N ALA A 53 -43.59 -17.59 -15.46
CA ALA A 53 -42.20 -17.30 -15.82
C ALA A 53 -41.99 -17.37 -17.33
N GLY A 54 -42.66 -16.48 -18.07
CA GLY A 54 -42.34 -16.19 -19.47
C GLY A 54 -40.88 -15.76 -19.59
N GLU A 55 -40.11 -16.51 -20.38
CA GLU A 55 -38.67 -16.36 -20.57
C GLU A 55 -38.27 -14.93 -20.97
N ARG A 56 -37.61 -14.20 -20.05
CA ARG A 56 -36.73 -13.09 -20.47
C ARG A 56 -35.40 -13.71 -20.93
N PRO A 57 -34.96 -13.50 -22.18
CA PRO A 57 -33.67 -14.03 -22.60
C PRO A 57 -32.53 -13.31 -21.87
N LEU A 58 -31.69 -14.08 -21.17
CA LEU A 58 -30.47 -13.58 -20.55
C LEU A 58 -29.46 -13.06 -21.60
N PRO A 59 -28.59 -12.10 -21.23
CA PRO A 59 -27.57 -11.57 -22.13
C PRO A 59 -26.65 -12.67 -22.68
N SER A 60 -26.38 -12.61 -23.98
CA SER A 60 -25.65 -13.60 -24.80
C SER A 60 -24.23 -13.96 -24.34
N ARG A 61 -23.67 -13.27 -23.35
CA ARG A 61 -22.33 -13.53 -22.80
C ARG A 61 -22.22 -14.75 -21.89
N LEU A 62 -23.34 -15.42 -21.57
CA LEU A 62 -23.41 -16.57 -20.67
C LEU A 62 -23.77 -17.90 -21.37
N ARG A 63 -23.79 -17.93 -22.71
CA ARG A 63 -24.00 -19.14 -23.53
C ARG A 63 -22.72 -19.49 -24.28
N ASP A 64 -22.39 -20.78 -24.34
CA ASP A 64 -21.40 -21.29 -25.30
C ASP A 64 -22.01 -21.41 -26.70
N SER A 65 -21.21 -21.74 -27.71
CA SER A 65 -21.67 -21.97 -29.10
C SER A 65 -22.73 -23.09 -29.24
N GLY A 66 -23.00 -23.85 -28.18
CA GLY A 66 -24.03 -24.89 -28.11
C GLY A 66 -25.26 -24.51 -27.27
N GLY A 67 -25.39 -23.25 -26.83
CA GLY A 67 -26.55 -22.76 -26.10
C GLY A 67 -26.67 -23.23 -24.65
N LYS A 68 -25.66 -23.91 -24.09
CA LYS A 68 -25.68 -24.38 -22.69
C LYS A 68 -25.23 -23.28 -21.73
N ARG A 69 -25.86 -23.24 -20.55
CA ARG A 69 -25.48 -22.32 -19.46
C ARG A 69 -24.03 -22.58 -19.05
N LEU A 70 -23.19 -21.55 -19.09
CA LEU A 70 -21.87 -21.56 -18.44
C LEU A 70 -22.06 -21.51 -16.91
N LEU A 71 -22.46 -22.63 -16.31
CA LEU A 71 -22.42 -22.80 -14.86
C LEU A 71 -20.95 -22.80 -14.41
N PRO A 72 -20.57 -22.06 -13.35
CA PRO A 72 -19.25 -22.22 -12.77
C PRO A 72 -19.07 -23.70 -12.38
N PRO A 73 -17.91 -24.33 -12.67
CA PRO A 73 -17.71 -25.73 -12.36
C PRO A 73 -18.09 -26.07 -10.91
N PRO A 74 -18.59 -27.29 -10.64
CA PRO A 74 -18.94 -27.71 -9.30
C PRO A 74 -17.71 -27.61 -8.37
N PRO A 75 -17.92 -27.42 -7.05
CA PRO A 75 -16.82 -27.27 -6.09
C PRO A 75 -15.83 -28.44 -6.09
N ASN A 76 -16.26 -29.64 -6.49
CA ASN A 76 -15.44 -30.86 -6.58
C ASN A 76 -14.91 -31.18 -7.99
N ASP A 77 -14.79 -30.20 -8.90
CA ASP A 77 -14.21 -30.46 -10.22
C ASP A 77 -12.70 -30.80 -10.12
N PRO A 78 -12.27 -32.01 -10.51
CA PRO A 78 -10.86 -32.42 -10.46
C PRO A 78 -9.95 -31.52 -11.31
N ARG A 79 -10.47 -30.84 -12.35
CA ARG A 79 -9.69 -29.88 -13.15
C ARG A 79 -9.34 -28.62 -12.37
N ARG A 80 -10.25 -28.16 -11.49
CA ARG A 80 -9.99 -27.03 -10.59
C ARG A 80 -8.94 -27.40 -9.54
N PHE A 81 -9.04 -28.59 -8.98
CA PHE A 81 -8.06 -29.12 -8.03
C PHE A 81 -6.67 -29.27 -8.67
N MET A 82 -6.58 -29.91 -9.83
CA MET A 82 -5.31 -30.08 -10.54
C MET A 82 -4.66 -28.73 -10.90
N GLY A 83 -5.47 -27.76 -11.32
CA GLY A 83 -4.98 -26.41 -11.59
C GLY A 83 -4.49 -25.68 -10.34
N LEU A 84 -5.19 -25.85 -9.20
CA LEU A 84 -4.76 -25.29 -7.92
C LEU A 84 -3.43 -25.89 -7.47
N VAL A 85 -3.28 -27.21 -7.54
CA VAL A 85 -2.04 -27.92 -7.20
C VAL A 85 -0.88 -27.43 -8.07
N ARG A 86 -1.07 -27.36 -9.39
CA ARG A 86 -0.04 -26.88 -10.31
C ARG A 86 0.41 -25.45 -9.98
N ASP A 87 -0.54 -24.53 -9.83
CA ASP A 87 -0.21 -23.12 -9.58
C ASP A 87 0.39 -22.93 -8.17
N GLY A 88 -0.03 -23.75 -7.20
CA GLY A 88 0.54 -23.80 -5.85
C GLY A 88 1.99 -24.30 -5.83
N ILE A 89 2.27 -25.41 -6.53
CA ILE A 89 3.64 -25.94 -6.69
C ILE A 89 4.55 -24.88 -7.31
N VAL A 90 4.11 -24.22 -8.39
CA VAL A 90 4.90 -23.16 -9.03
C VAL A 90 5.19 -22.01 -8.06
N ALA A 91 4.20 -21.57 -7.29
CA ALA A 91 4.41 -20.48 -6.33
C ALA A 91 5.37 -20.87 -5.21
N LEU A 92 5.23 -22.09 -4.68
CA LEU A 92 6.11 -22.66 -3.65
C LEU A 92 7.54 -22.80 -4.16
N SER A 93 7.74 -23.50 -5.28
CA SER A 93 9.06 -23.70 -5.88
C SER A 93 9.74 -22.37 -6.19
N CYS A 94 9.01 -21.41 -6.77
CA CYS A 94 9.54 -20.08 -7.04
C CYS A 94 9.96 -19.36 -5.74
N SER A 95 9.12 -19.42 -4.70
CA SER A 95 9.44 -18.79 -3.41
C SER A 95 10.66 -19.44 -2.74
N PHE A 96 10.79 -20.76 -2.75
CA PHE A 96 12.00 -21.43 -2.23
C PHE A 96 13.24 -21.10 -3.05
N SER A 97 13.15 -21.06 -4.38
CA SER A 97 14.29 -20.67 -5.22
C SER A 97 14.74 -19.23 -4.92
N LEU A 98 13.80 -18.29 -4.80
CA LEU A 98 14.11 -16.91 -4.43
C LEU A 98 14.77 -16.85 -3.03
N LEU A 99 14.32 -17.68 -2.09
CA LEU A 99 14.86 -17.72 -0.73
C LEU A 99 16.33 -18.18 -0.76
N LEU A 100 16.61 -19.26 -1.47
CA LEU A 100 17.98 -19.78 -1.63
C LEU A 100 18.88 -18.77 -2.34
N ILE A 101 18.41 -18.14 -3.43
CA ILE A 101 19.19 -17.10 -4.11
C ILE A 101 19.49 -15.93 -3.15
N SER A 102 18.51 -15.53 -2.34
CA SER A 102 18.69 -14.46 -1.34
C SER A 102 19.70 -14.79 -0.25
N ALA A 103 19.83 -16.06 0.10
CA ALA A 103 20.75 -16.50 1.14
C ALA A 103 22.19 -16.65 0.64
N TYR A 104 22.40 -17.10 -0.59
CA TYR A 104 23.74 -17.53 -1.06
C TYR A 104 24.40 -16.59 -2.07
N VAL A 105 23.67 -15.69 -2.72
CA VAL A 105 24.21 -14.84 -3.79
C VAL A 105 23.96 -13.37 -3.46
N PRO A 106 24.93 -12.61 -2.92
CA PRO A 106 24.68 -11.26 -2.38
C PRO A 106 23.97 -10.29 -3.35
N LEU A 107 24.50 -10.12 -4.57
CA LEU A 107 23.94 -9.18 -5.55
C LEU A 107 22.58 -9.66 -6.10
N LEU A 108 22.48 -10.94 -6.49
CA LEU A 108 21.20 -11.49 -6.97
C LEU A 108 20.18 -11.61 -5.84
N GLY A 109 20.64 -11.69 -4.59
CA GLY A 109 19.82 -11.87 -3.42
C GLY A 109 18.97 -10.66 -3.13
N MET A 110 19.50 -9.45 -3.32
CA MET A 110 18.72 -8.21 -3.26
C MET A 110 17.56 -8.23 -4.27
N ILE A 111 17.81 -8.66 -5.50
CA ILE A 111 16.79 -8.79 -6.54
C ILE A 111 15.77 -9.88 -6.17
N ALA A 112 16.23 -10.99 -5.60
CA ALA A 112 15.35 -12.09 -5.18
C ALA A 112 14.39 -11.65 -4.06
N LEU A 113 14.86 -10.88 -3.07
CA LEU A 113 14.03 -10.30 -2.02
C LEU A 113 13.00 -9.31 -2.58
N LEU A 114 13.37 -8.51 -3.59
CA LEU A 114 12.42 -7.61 -4.25
C LEU A 114 11.31 -8.37 -5.00
N LEU A 115 11.61 -9.56 -5.53
CA LEU A 115 10.64 -10.40 -6.24
C LEU A 115 9.86 -11.34 -5.31
N MET A 116 10.25 -11.46 -4.04
CA MET A 116 9.59 -12.38 -3.10
C MET A 116 8.07 -12.23 -2.94
N PRO A 117 7.50 -11.02 -2.96
CA PRO A 117 6.05 -10.88 -2.86
C PRO A 117 5.29 -11.33 -4.14
N LEU A 118 6.00 -11.52 -5.26
CA LEU A 118 5.43 -11.80 -6.59
C LEU A 118 4.67 -13.13 -6.66
N PRO A 119 5.22 -14.28 -6.21
CA PRO A 119 4.53 -15.57 -6.33
C PRO A 119 3.22 -15.57 -5.53
N TRP A 120 3.23 -14.93 -4.35
CA TRP A 120 2.05 -14.77 -3.49
C TRP A 120 0.98 -13.91 -4.15
N ALA A 121 1.36 -12.75 -4.68
CA ALA A 121 0.43 -11.87 -5.39
C ALA A 121 -0.18 -12.55 -6.63
N ALA A 122 0.64 -13.27 -7.41
CA ALA A 122 0.20 -14.02 -8.58
C ALA A 122 -0.80 -15.14 -8.20
N LEU A 123 -0.54 -15.87 -7.13
CA LEU A 123 -1.40 -16.95 -6.66
C LEU A 123 -2.75 -16.41 -6.17
N VAL A 124 -2.78 -15.28 -5.46
CA VAL A 124 -4.03 -14.62 -5.06
C VAL A 124 -4.85 -14.19 -6.27
N LEU A 125 -4.21 -13.60 -7.29
CA LEU A 125 -4.88 -13.18 -8.52
C LEU A 125 -5.50 -14.36 -9.27
N ARG A 126 -4.77 -15.48 -9.38
CA ARG A 126 -5.21 -16.67 -10.13
C ARG A 126 -6.23 -17.55 -9.38
N ARG A 127 -6.00 -17.81 -8.09
CA ARG A 127 -6.73 -18.84 -7.32
C ARG A 127 -7.48 -18.29 -6.11
N GLY A 128 -7.09 -17.14 -5.60
CA GLY A 128 -7.78 -16.42 -4.52
C GLY A 128 -7.01 -16.47 -3.21
N LEU A 129 -7.51 -15.71 -2.24
CA LEU A 129 -6.82 -15.54 -0.96
C LEU A 129 -6.71 -16.84 -0.19
N ALA A 130 -7.78 -17.65 -0.14
CA ALA A 130 -7.77 -18.90 0.61
C ALA A 130 -6.68 -19.86 0.10
N ALA A 131 -6.66 -20.12 -1.22
CA ALA A 131 -5.64 -20.92 -1.87
C ALA A 131 -4.21 -20.42 -1.58
N ALA A 132 -4.00 -19.10 -1.72
CA ALA A 132 -2.69 -18.52 -1.50
C ALA A 132 -2.25 -18.57 -0.03
N ALA A 133 -3.19 -18.41 0.92
CA ALA A 133 -2.92 -18.50 2.35
C ALA A 133 -2.52 -19.92 2.76
N TYR A 134 -3.15 -20.96 2.21
CA TYR A 134 -2.75 -22.35 2.46
C TYR A 134 -1.34 -22.64 1.95
N CYS A 135 -1.02 -22.23 0.71
CA CYS A 135 0.34 -22.40 0.19
C CYS A 135 1.37 -21.58 0.97
N ALA A 136 1.03 -20.36 1.38
CA ALA A 136 1.87 -19.51 2.21
C ALA A 136 2.15 -20.18 3.57
N LEU A 137 1.14 -20.80 4.19
CA LEU A 137 1.30 -21.53 5.43
C LEU A 137 2.27 -22.72 5.26
N ILE A 138 2.14 -23.49 4.18
CA ILE A 138 3.06 -24.61 3.88
C ILE A 138 4.50 -24.10 3.73
N PHE A 139 4.69 -23.01 2.98
CA PHE A 139 6.01 -22.38 2.84
C PHE A 139 6.59 -21.92 4.18
N LEU A 140 5.79 -21.26 5.01
CA LEU A 140 6.23 -20.76 6.31
C LEU A 140 6.55 -21.89 7.29
N ILE A 141 5.78 -22.98 7.29
CA ILE A 141 6.08 -24.18 8.09
C ILE A 141 7.41 -24.79 7.64
N ALA A 142 7.65 -24.90 6.33
CA ALA A 142 8.92 -25.41 5.82
C ALA A 142 10.11 -24.50 6.19
N VAL A 143 9.94 -23.17 6.12
CA VAL A 143 10.97 -22.21 6.58
C VAL A 143 11.21 -22.34 8.09
N LEU A 144 10.15 -22.50 8.89
CA LEU A 144 10.25 -22.71 10.33
C LEU A 144 11.03 -23.99 10.67
N LEU A 145 10.77 -25.09 9.94
CA LEU A 145 11.44 -26.37 10.16
C LEU A 145 12.89 -26.38 9.68
N ALA A 146 13.21 -25.65 8.60
CA ALA A 146 14.54 -25.62 8.01
C ALA A 146 15.47 -24.59 8.66
N LEU A 147 14.93 -23.50 9.20
CA LEU A 147 15.66 -22.39 9.81
C LEU A 147 15.18 -22.20 11.24
N ASP A 148 14.51 -21.09 11.52
CA ASP A 148 13.98 -20.78 12.85
C ASP A 148 12.66 -19.98 12.78
N LEU A 149 12.00 -19.84 13.93
CA LEU A 149 10.75 -19.11 14.06
C LEU A 149 10.89 -17.61 13.73
N SER A 150 12.02 -17.01 14.08
CA SER A 150 12.28 -15.59 13.84
C SER A 150 12.35 -15.29 12.34
N VAL A 151 13.00 -16.15 11.55
CA VAL A 151 13.09 -16.04 10.10
C VAL A 151 11.73 -16.26 9.46
N ALA A 152 10.98 -17.28 9.89
CA ALA A 152 9.64 -17.54 9.37
C ALA A 152 8.70 -16.34 9.61
N LEU A 153 8.72 -15.75 10.80
CA LEU A 153 7.92 -14.56 11.13
C LEU A 153 8.36 -13.33 10.32
N ARG A 154 9.67 -13.09 10.15
CA ARG A 154 10.17 -12.02 9.28
C ARG A 154 9.71 -12.21 7.84
N MET A 155 9.78 -13.44 7.33
CA MET A 155 9.32 -13.76 5.96
C MET A 155 7.82 -13.52 5.81
N LEU A 156 7.02 -13.89 6.81
CA LEU A 156 5.59 -13.63 6.83
C LEU A 156 5.30 -12.13 6.77
N LEU A 157 5.89 -11.36 7.68
CA LEU A 157 5.60 -9.93 7.87
C LEU A 157 6.11 -9.06 6.74
N GLN A 158 7.31 -9.33 6.22
CA GLN A 158 7.97 -8.45 5.25
C GLN A 158 7.70 -8.82 3.79
N TYR A 159 7.36 -10.08 3.48
CA TYR A 159 7.22 -10.52 2.07
C TYR A 159 5.90 -11.21 1.76
N VAL A 160 5.53 -12.24 2.53
CA VAL A 160 4.32 -13.03 2.25
C VAL A 160 3.07 -12.17 2.41
N LEU A 161 2.90 -11.50 3.55
CA LEU A 161 1.71 -10.71 3.84
C LEU A 161 1.57 -9.51 2.87
N PRO A 162 2.61 -8.70 2.60
CA PRO A 162 2.57 -7.68 1.54
C PRO A 162 2.16 -8.23 0.16
N GLY A 163 2.69 -9.39 -0.24
CA GLY A 163 2.36 -10.03 -1.52
C GLY A 163 0.89 -10.50 -1.59
N LEU A 164 0.41 -11.16 -0.53
CA LEU A 164 -0.99 -11.59 -0.43
C LEU A 164 -1.95 -10.39 -0.50
N MET A 165 -1.62 -9.31 0.20
CA MET A 165 -2.44 -8.10 0.28
C MET A 165 -2.45 -7.34 -1.03
N PHE A 166 -1.29 -7.21 -1.68
CA PHE A 166 -1.19 -6.60 -3.00
C PHE A 166 -2.09 -7.34 -4.01
N GLY A 167 -1.98 -8.67 -4.06
CA GLY A 167 -2.82 -9.50 -4.94
C GLY A 167 -4.31 -9.41 -4.61
N LEU A 168 -4.70 -9.36 -3.33
CA LEU A 168 -6.08 -9.28 -2.88
C LEU A 168 -6.76 -7.98 -3.31
N ILE A 169 -6.07 -6.85 -3.11
CA ILE A 169 -6.60 -5.53 -3.44
C ILE A 169 -6.75 -5.39 -4.94
N LEU A 170 -5.74 -5.83 -5.70
CA LEU A 170 -5.76 -5.76 -7.14
C LEU A 170 -6.88 -6.62 -7.73
N ARG A 171 -7.09 -7.82 -7.18
CA ARG A 171 -8.21 -8.70 -7.55
C ARG A 171 -9.59 -8.09 -7.29
N ARG A 172 -9.75 -7.31 -6.22
CA ARG A 172 -11.07 -6.77 -5.81
C ARG A 172 -11.42 -5.43 -6.44
N ARG A 173 -10.44 -4.54 -6.64
CA ARG A 173 -10.71 -3.14 -7.02
C ARG A 173 -10.00 -2.66 -8.27
N ASP A 174 -9.04 -3.41 -8.80
CA ASP A 174 -8.20 -3.01 -9.95
C ASP A 174 -7.53 -1.61 -9.78
N ARG A 175 -7.41 -1.14 -8.53
CA ARG A 175 -6.82 0.16 -8.18
C ARG A 175 -5.37 -0.02 -7.76
N ALA A 176 -4.45 0.05 -8.72
CA ALA A 176 -3.02 -0.16 -8.49
C ALA A 176 -2.42 0.80 -7.44
N LEU A 177 -2.85 2.07 -7.41
CA LEU A 177 -2.34 3.05 -6.43
C LEU A 177 -2.80 2.72 -5.00
N LEU A 178 -4.05 2.25 -4.85
CA LEU A 178 -4.57 1.83 -3.54
C LEU A 178 -3.88 0.53 -3.08
N ALA A 179 -3.64 -0.41 -4.00
CA ALA A 179 -2.87 -1.62 -3.71
C ALA A 179 -1.47 -1.27 -3.22
N LEU A 180 -0.76 -0.38 -3.93
CA LEU A 180 0.56 0.12 -3.53
C LEU A 180 0.51 0.74 -2.13
N GLY A 181 -0.38 1.71 -1.88
CA GLY A 181 -0.47 2.40 -0.60
C GLY A 181 -0.74 1.48 0.59
N LEU A 182 -1.69 0.54 0.47
CA LEU A 182 -1.97 -0.41 1.55
C LEU A 182 -0.85 -1.44 1.73
N THR A 183 -0.23 -1.91 0.66
CA THR A 183 0.92 -2.83 0.74
C THR A 183 2.12 -2.16 1.41
N LEU A 184 2.35 -0.87 1.16
CA LEU A 184 3.36 -0.09 1.89
C LEU A 184 3.05 0.01 3.38
N MET A 185 1.80 0.30 3.76
CA MET A 185 1.40 0.36 5.18
C MET A 185 1.61 -0.98 5.88
N ILE A 186 1.31 -2.09 5.22
CA ILE A 186 1.50 -3.45 5.76
C ILE A 186 2.98 -3.78 5.89
N ALA A 187 3.82 -3.38 4.92
CA ALA A 187 5.27 -3.53 5.02
C ALA A 187 5.86 -2.71 6.18
N ALA A 188 5.40 -1.47 6.37
CA ALA A 188 5.80 -0.63 7.50
C ALA A 188 5.40 -1.24 8.85
N ALA A 189 4.16 -1.73 8.98
CA ALA A 189 3.69 -2.43 10.17
C ALA A 189 4.48 -3.74 10.39
N GLY A 190 4.78 -4.47 9.32
CA GLY A 190 5.60 -5.69 9.36
C GLY A 190 7.03 -5.42 9.81
N ALA A 191 7.63 -4.30 9.42
CA ALA A 191 8.94 -3.86 9.87
C ALA A 191 8.95 -3.60 11.38
N LEU A 192 7.98 -2.83 11.87
CA LEU A 192 7.82 -2.57 13.31
C LEU A 192 7.55 -3.86 14.09
N GLY A 193 6.68 -4.73 13.58
CA GLY A 193 6.42 -6.04 14.17
C GLY A 193 7.69 -6.91 14.22
N SER A 194 8.50 -6.90 13.16
CA SER A 194 9.76 -7.65 13.13
C SER A 194 10.83 -7.11 14.10
N LEU A 195 10.77 -5.82 14.45
CA LEU A 195 11.61 -5.24 15.49
C LEU A 195 11.11 -5.63 16.89
N ALA A 196 9.80 -5.56 17.12
CA ALA A 196 9.19 -5.93 18.40
C ALA A 196 9.37 -7.41 18.77
N LEU A 197 9.55 -8.27 17.76
CA LEU A 197 9.77 -9.71 17.94
C LEU A 197 11.24 -10.07 18.22
N GLN A 198 12.17 -9.12 18.21
CA GLN A 198 13.59 -9.38 18.50
C GLN A 198 13.86 -9.26 20.00
N PRO A 199 14.30 -10.34 20.66
CA PRO A 199 14.83 -10.25 22.01
C PRO A 199 16.03 -9.30 22.02
N ALA A 200 16.16 -8.47 23.06
CA ALA A 200 17.27 -7.52 23.20
C ALA A 200 18.64 -8.24 23.14
N ASP A 201 18.73 -9.43 23.71
CA ASP A 201 19.96 -10.23 23.76
C ASP A 201 20.14 -11.20 22.59
N SER A 202 19.28 -11.09 21.56
CA SER A 202 19.40 -11.98 20.41
C SER A 202 20.66 -11.68 19.61
N ALA A 203 21.28 -12.73 19.05
CA ALA A 203 22.42 -12.58 18.15
C ALA A 203 22.13 -11.57 17.02
N ALA A 204 20.89 -11.53 16.51
CA ALA A 204 20.48 -10.57 15.50
C ALA A 204 20.56 -9.11 15.98
N THR A 205 20.14 -8.82 17.21
CA THR A 205 20.22 -7.47 17.80
C THR A 205 21.67 -7.03 17.98
N ILE A 206 22.53 -7.94 18.46
CA ILE A 206 23.97 -7.70 18.64
C ILE A 206 24.61 -7.40 17.28
N THR A 207 24.40 -8.26 16.28
CA THR A 207 24.95 -8.07 14.92
C THR A 207 24.44 -6.77 14.29
N LEU A 208 23.21 -6.34 14.58
CA LEU A 208 22.68 -5.07 14.08
C LEU A 208 23.40 -3.86 14.71
N SER A 209 23.67 -3.91 16.02
CA SER A 209 24.42 -2.86 16.71
C SER A 209 25.86 -2.74 16.22
N GLU A 210 26.54 -3.87 16.01
CA GLU A 210 27.90 -3.92 15.44
C GLU A 210 27.93 -3.36 14.01
N GLN A 211 26.90 -3.64 13.20
CA GLN A 211 26.77 -3.08 11.86
C GLN A 211 26.61 -1.55 11.88
N ILE A 212 25.83 -1.00 12.83
CA ILE A 212 25.71 0.45 12.99
C ILE A 212 27.06 1.05 13.36
N GLU A 213 27.74 0.47 14.35
CA GLU A 213 29.06 0.95 14.78
C GLU A 213 30.07 0.91 13.64
N THR A 214 30.12 -0.19 12.89
CA THR A 214 31.01 -0.35 11.74
C THR A 214 30.71 0.69 10.66
N ALA A 215 29.43 0.87 10.28
CA ALA A 215 29.05 1.86 9.28
C ALA A 215 29.38 3.31 9.68
N VAL A 216 29.22 3.63 10.96
CA VAL A 216 29.64 4.92 11.50
C VAL A 216 31.16 5.04 11.47
N ASN A 217 31.90 4.04 11.93
CA ASN A 217 33.36 4.05 11.94
C ASN A 217 33.94 4.23 10.54
N ASP A 218 33.43 3.49 9.56
CA ASP A 218 33.85 3.60 8.16
C ASP A 218 33.57 5.00 7.61
N SER A 219 32.42 5.59 7.95
CA SER A 219 32.09 6.96 7.56
C SER A 219 33.07 7.97 8.16
N PHE A 220 33.43 7.83 9.43
CA PHE A 220 34.41 8.71 10.09
C PHE A 220 35.82 8.50 9.56
N ALA A 221 36.23 7.25 9.26
CA ALA A 221 37.51 6.96 8.63
C ALA A 221 37.64 7.67 7.27
N LEU A 222 36.59 7.65 6.44
CA LEU A 222 36.56 8.40 5.19
C LEU A 222 36.68 9.92 5.40
N LEU A 223 36.06 10.47 6.45
CA LEU A 223 36.19 11.89 6.80
C LEU A 223 37.62 12.26 7.23
N GLU A 224 38.30 11.35 7.95
CA GLU A 224 39.69 11.52 8.36
C GLU A 224 40.64 11.45 7.16
N GLU A 225 40.47 10.45 6.28
CA GLU A 225 41.25 10.30 5.05
C GLU A 225 41.16 11.54 4.15
N GLN A 226 39.97 12.16 4.06
CA GLN A 226 39.75 13.36 3.26
C GLN A 226 40.20 14.66 3.95
N GLY A 227 40.76 14.59 5.17
CA GLY A 227 41.15 15.76 5.97
C GLY A 227 39.97 16.66 6.35
N MET A 228 38.74 16.17 6.22
CA MET A 228 37.49 16.90 6.47
C MET A 228 37.08 16.82 7.94
N ALA A 229 37.56 15.82 8.68
CA ALA A 229 37.32 15.63 10.11
C ALA A 229 37.56 16.90 10.92
N LYS A 230 38.72 17.56 10.78
CA LYS A 230 39.04 18.80 11.52
C LYS A 230 38.25 20.04 11.08
N ARG A 231 37.66 20.03 9.87
CA ARG A 231 36.88 21.16 9.33
C ARG A 231 35.40 21.11 9.73
N MET A 232 34.88 19.90 10.01
CA MET A 232 33.49 19.71 10.41
C MET A 232 33.28 19.72 11.93
N LEU A 233 34.34 19.57 12.73
CA LEU A 233 34.23 19.58 14.18
C LEU A 233 33.96 21.00 14.69
N PRO A 234 32.86 21.21 15.44
CA PRO A 234 32.74 22.37 16.31
C PRO A 234 33.95 22.38 17.25
N GLY A 235 34.58 23.53 17.48
CA GLY A 235 35.84 23.64 18.23
C GLY A 235 35.82 23.15 19.69
N ASN A 236 34.68 22.64 20.16
CA ASN A 236 34.37 22.19 21.51
C ASN A 236 33.99 20.70 21.64
N ILE A 237 34.02 19.90 20.56
CA ILE A 237 33.64 18.48 20.59
C ILE A 237 34.79 17.63 20.03
N SER A 238 35.15 16.54 20.72
CA SER A 238 36.14 15.60 20.19
C SER A 238 35.53 14.72 19.09
N LEU A 239 36.35 14.24 18.15
CA LEU A 239 35.90 13.33 17.09
C LEU A 239 35.23 12.08 17.67
N GLU A 240 35.77 11.56 18.77
CA GLU A 240 35.21 10.40 19.47
C GLU A 240 33.83 10.69 20.08
N GLN A 241 33.62 11.88 20.65
CA GLN A 241 32.29 12.28 21.15
C GLN A 241 31.28 12.39 20.02
N MET A 242 31.69 12.94 18.87
CA MET A 242 30.82 13.04 17.69
C MET A 242 30.47 11.66 17.13
N ARG A 243 31.43 10.73 17.12
CA ARG A 243 31.23 9.32 16.73
C ARG A 243 30.20 8.64 17.63
N GLN A 244 30.35 8.76 18.95
CA GLN A 244 29.42 8.19 19.92
C GLN A 244 28.01 8.78 19.80
N GLN A 245 27.90 10.09 19.57
CA GLN A 245 26.62 10.74 19.29
C GLN A 245 25.98 10.22 18.01
N ALA A 246 26.77 10.00 16.94
CA ALA A 246 26.27 9.45 15.68
C ALA A 246 25.74 8.01 15.85
N VAL A 247 26.46 7.15 16.57
CA VAL A 247 25.99 5.79 16.92
C VAL A 247 24.69 5.86 17.72
N GLY A 248 24.64 6.69 18.76
CA GLY A 248 23.43 6.84 19.58
C GLY A 248 22.22 7.34 18.78
N LEU A 249 22.41 8.30 17.87
CA LEU A 249 21.35 8.78 16.98
C LEU A 249 20.88 7.70 15.99
N MET A 250 21.80 6.94 15.39
CA MET A 250 21.47 5.82 14.51
C MET A 250 20.65 4.75 15.23
N GLN A 251 21.05 4.40 16.46
CA GLN A 251 20.32 3.44 17.29
C GLN A 251 18.92 3.96 17.66
N GLN A 252 18.77 5.24 17.99
CA GLN A 252 17.46 5.86 18.26
C GLN A 252 16.55 5.90 17.02
N LEU A 253 17.13 6.05 15.83
CA LEU A 253 16.41 6.08 14.55
C LEU A 253 16.22 4.70 13.91
N LEU A 254 16.70 3.64 14.55
CA LEU A 254 16.62 2.28 14.02
C LEU A 254 15.18 1.88 13.61
N PRO A 255 14.12 2.17 14.41
CA PRO A 255 12.74 1.88 13.98
C PRO A 255 12.38 2.59 12.67
N ALA A 256 12.71 3.88 12.54
CA ALA A 256 12.47 4.64 11.32
C ALA A 256 13.27 4.10 10.13
N ILE A 257 14.54 3.75 10.31
CA ILE A 257 15.39 3.17 9.25
C ILE A 257 14.76 1.87 8.74
N MET A 258 14.31 0.99 9.63
CA MET A 258 13.63 -0.26 9.28
C MET A 258 12.33 -0.02 8.52
N VAL A 259 11.51 0.93 8.97
CA VAL A 259 10.26 1.29 8.29
C VAL A 259 10.53 1.88 6.91
N ILE A 260 11.48 2.80 6.78
CA ILE A 260 11.87 3.39 5.50
C ILE A 260 12.40 2.31 4.55
N GLY A 261 13.25 1.40 5.05
CA GLY A 261 13.76 0.27 4.28
C GLY A 261 12.64 -0.63 3.76
N ALA A 262 11.65 -0.95 4.61
CA ALA A 262 10.50 -1.74 4.23
C ALA A 262 9.58 -1.00 3.23
N LEU A 263 9.36 0.30 3.42
CA LEU A 263 8.62 1.14 2.48
C LEU A 263 9.31 1.17 1.12
N LEU A 264 10.61 1.40 1.07
CA LEU A 264 11.38 1.47 -0.17
C LEU A 264 11.41 0.12 -0.89
N THR A 265 11.69 -0.96 -0.16
CA THR A 265 11.72 -2.33 -0.70
C THR A 265 10.35 -2.69 -1.26
N SER A 266 9.28 -2.50 -0.47
CA SER A 266 7.90 -2.78 -0.88
C SER A 266 7.46 -1.92 -2.07
N PHE A 267 7.87 -0.64 -2.11
CA PHE A 267 7.62 0.24 -3.23
C PHE A 267 8.25 -0.29 -4.53
N ILE A 268 9.54 -0.61 -4.50
CA ILE A 268 10.27 -1.16 -5.64
C ILE A 268 9.68 -2.52 -6.04
N SER A 269 9.38 -3.39 -5.08
CA SER A 269 8.69 -4.65 -5.32
C SER A 269 7.37 -4.45 -6.06
N CYS A 270 6.51 -3.52 -5.63
CA CYS A 270 5.27 -3.21 -6.34
C CYS A 270 5.51 -2.71 -7.77
N LEU A 271 6.51 -1.85 -7.97
CA LEU A 271 6.88 -1.35 -9.30
C LEU A 271 7.36 -2.46 -10.25
N LEU A 272 8.11 -3.44 -9.74
CA LEU A 272 8.60 -4.59 -10.50
C LEU A 272 7.51 -5.65 -10.71
N MET A 273 6.68 -5.92 -9.70
CA MET A 273 5.64 -6.93 -9.75
C MET A 273 4.55 -6.58 -10.75
N LEU A 274 4.09 -5.33 -10.79
CA LEU A 274 2.95 -4.94 -11.63
C LEU A 274 3.16 -5.23 -13.14
N PRO A 275 4.28 -4.87 -13.79
CA PRO A 275 4.54 -5.26 -15.17
C PRO A 275 4.71 -6.78 -15.34
N LEU A 276 5.33 -7.48 -14.38
CA LEU A 276 5.48 -8.94 -14.43
C LEU A 276 4.13 -9.65 -14.35
N LEU A 277 3.26 -9.26 -13.43
CA LEU A 277 1.90 -9.79 -13.29
C LEU A 277 1.05 -9.52 -14.54
N ARG A 278 1.24 -8.38 -15.20
CA ARG A 278 0.61 -8.10 -16.51
C ARG A 278 1.12 -9.03 -17.60
N ARG A 279 2.45 -9.23 -17.69
CA ARG A 279 3.04 -10.17 -18.66
C ARG A 279 2.59 -11.60 -18.43
N LEU A 280 2.35 -11.99 -17.18
CA LEU A 280 1.82 -13.30 -16.79
C LEU A 280 0.30 -13.45 -17.00
N GLY A 281 -0.37 -12.42 -17.54
CA GLY A 281 -1.82 -12.41 -17.78
C GLY A 281 -2.67 -12.36 -16.51
N CYS A 282 -2.10 -12.01 -15.36
CA CYS A 282 -2.79 -12.05 -14.07
C CYS A 282 -3.65 -10.79 -13.80
N THR A 283 -3.33 -9.66 -14.44
CA THR A 283 -4.01 -8.38 -14.25
C THR A 283 -3.74 -7.46 -15.45
N ASN A 284 -4.58 -6.44 -15.64
CA ASN A 284 -4.33 -5.34 -16.59
C ASN A 284 -4.09 -4.00 -15.90
N ALA A 285 -4.05 -3.98 -14.56
CA ALA A 285 -3.88 -2.79 -13.76
C ALA A 285 -2.59 -2.04 -14.09
N ARG A 286 -2.66 -0.71 -14.10
CA ARG A 286 -1.51 0.18 -14.30
C ARG A 286 -1.47 1.21 -13.19
N LEU A 287 -0.26 1.59 -12.78
CA LEU A 287 -0.09 2.74 -11.91
C LEU A 287 -0.49 4.01 -12.67
N PRO A 288 -1.19 4.96 -12.01
CA PRO A 288 -1.45 6.25 -12.62
C PRO A 288 -0.14 7.02 -12.80
N HIS A 289 -0.15 8.01 -13.69
CA HIS A 289 0.98 8.91 -13.87
C HIS A 289 1.42 9.51 -12.54
N PHE A 290 2.73 9.69 -12.36
CA PHE A 290 3.30 10.23 -11.13
C PHE A 290 2.66 11.56 -10.72
N SER A 291 2.30 12.43 -11.67
CA SER A 291 1.60 13.70 -11.42
C SER A 291 0.20 13.55 -10.81
N ALA A 292 -0.39 12.36 -10.79
CA ALA A 292 -1.69 12.10 -10.18
C ALA A 292 -1.58 11.55 -8.75
N TRP A 293 -0.36 11.37 -8.23
CA TRP A 293 -0.15 10.84 -6.89
C TRP A 293 -0.46 11.94 -5.87
N GLN A 294 -1.38 11.65 -4.97
CA GLN A 294 -1.83 12.58 -3.94
C GLN A 294 -1.70 11.90 -2.58
N LEU A 295 -1.32 12.70 -1.59
CA LEU A 295 -1.24 12.24 -0.21
C LEU A 295 -2.63 12.31 0.42
N ASP A 296 -3.04 11.26 1.13
CA ASP A 296 -4.26 11.31 1.95
C ASP A 296 -4.07 12.33 3.09
N TRP A 297 -5.06 13.19 3.31
CA TRP A 297 -5.04 14.20 4.38
C TRP A 297 -4.73 13.60 5.76
N ARG A 298 -5.12 12.34 6.01
CA ARG A 298 -4.85 11.64 7.27
C ARG A 298 -3.35 11.52 7.56
N LEU A 299 -2.52 11.34 6.54
CA LEU A 299 -1.07 11.25 6.68
C LEU A 299 -0.44 12.60 7.04
N THR A 300 -1.16 13.71 6.83
CA THR A 300 -0.68 15.05 7.24
C THR A 300 -0.67 15.22 8.75
N TRP A 301 -1.57 14.52 9.46
CA TRP A 301 -1.53 14.47 10.91
C TRP A 301 -0.29 13.77 11.45
N ALA A 302 0.28 12.80 10.74
CA ALA A 302 1.53 12.18 11.18
C ALA A 302 2.68 13.21 11.19
N LEU A 303 2.76 14.10 10.19
CA LEU A 303 3.74 15.19 10.18
C LEU A 303 3.52 16.16 11.35
N ILE A 304 2.26 16.59 11.57
CA ILE A 304 1.90 17.51 12.66
C ILE A 304 2.23 16.89 14.02
N LEU A 305 1.86 15.63 14.24
CA LEU A 305 2.13 14.90 15.48
C LEU A 305 3.64 14.72 15.69
N GLY A 306 4.41 14.37 14.66
CA GLY A 306 5.86 14.26 14.75
C GLY A 306 6.52 15.58 15.16
N LEU A 307 6.12 16.69 14.53
CA LEU A 307 6.57 18.03 14.88
C LEU A 307 6.17 18.41 16.31
N LEU A 308 4.93 18.13 16.71
CA LEU A 308 4.42 18.41 18.04
C LEU A 308 5.22 17.64 19.11
N CYS A 309 5.42 16.33 18.92
CA CYS A 309 6.26 15.50 19.80
C CYS A 309 7.68 16.06 19.90
N TYR A 310 8.28 16.45 18.77
CA TYR A 310 9.62 17.04 18.74
C TYR A 310 9.69 18.35 19.54
N VAL A 311 8.74 19.27 19.36
CA VAL A 311 8.73 20.56 20.08
C VAL A 311 8.44 20.37 21.58
N LEU A 312 7.42 19.57 21.93
CA LEU A 312 7.07 19.30 23.32
C LEU A 312 8.19 18.57 24.06
N SER A 313 8.93 17.69 23.38
CA SER A 313 10.07 17.01 23.99
C SER A 313 11.14 17.97 24.49
N LYS A 314 11.37 19.08 23.78
CA LYS A 314 12.31 20.13 24.17
C LYS A 314 11.76 20.98 25.31
N TYR A 315 10.47 21.31 25.27
CA TYR A 315 9.83 22.14 26.29
C TYR A 315 9.75 21.42 27.65
N PHE A 316 9.40 20.12 27.65
CA PHE A 316 9.26 19.31 28.86
C PHE A 316 10.50 18.45 29.19
N ALA A 317 11.58 18.55 28.41
CA ALA A 317 12.80 17.74 28.53
C ALA A 317 12.55 16.21 28.54
N LEU A 318 11.59 15.75 27.72
CA LEU A 318 11.19 14.34 27.65
C LEU A 318 11.95 13.59 26.54
N ALA A 319 13.01 12.85 26.92
CA ALA A 319 13.86 12.13 25.97
C ALA A 319 13.12 11.07 25.13
N TRP A 320 12.19 10.31 25.70
CA TRP A 320 11.41 9.31 24.95
C TRP A 320 10.51 9.98 23.89
N LEU A 321 9.95 11.14 24.21
CA LEU A 321 9.07 11.89 23.30
C LEU A 321 9.86 12.48 22.13
N TYR A 322 11.12 12.86 22.37
CA TYR A 322 12.06 13.27 21.34
C TYR A 322 12.31 12.12 20.34
N THR A 323 12.60 10.91 20.84
CA THR A 323 12.82 9.72 20.01
C THR A 323 11.59 9.36 19.18
N VAL A 324 10.39 9.40 19.78
CA VAL A 324 9.13 9.13 19.06
C VAL A 324 8.89 10.19 17.98
N GLY A 325 9.04 11.47 18.32
CA GLY A 325 8.87 12.56 17.37
C GLY A 325 9.82 12.45 16.17
N LEU A 326 11.11 12.17 16.44
CA LEU A 326 12.08 11.95 15.38
C LEU A 326 11.72 10.76 14.49
N ASN A 327 11.40 9.60 15.05
CA ASN A 327 11.07 8.43 14.23
C ASN A 327 9.86 8.68 13.31
N ILE A 328 8.83 9.36 13.80
CA ILE A 328 7.68 9.77 12.99
C ILE A 328 8.12 10.69 11.85
N LEU A 329 8.92 11.72 12.15
CA LEU A 329 9.41 12.69 11.17
C LEU A 329 10.28 12.04 10.09
N TYR A 330 11.23 11.19 10.47
CA TYR A 330 12.10 10.51 9.53
C TYR A 330 11.33 9.59 8.57
N VAL A 331 10.21 9.00 8.99
CA VAL A 331 9.36 8.18 8.11
C VAL A 331 8.46 9.04 7.22
N ILE A 332 7.83 10.09 7.76
CA ILE A 332 6.80 10.85 7.03
C ILE A 332 7.40 11.85 6.04
N VAL A 333 8.56 12.43 6.33
CA VAL A 333 9.21 13.45 5.48
C VAL A 333 9.54 12.90 4.08
N PRO A 334 10.15 11.71 3.90
CA PRO A 334 10.37 11.14 2.57
C PRO A 334 9.08 10.93 1.76
N ILE A 335 7.99 10.52 2.41
CA ILE A 335 6.69 10.35 1.76
C ILE A 335 6.17 11.70 1.26
N PHE A 336 6.27 12.74 2.10
CA PHE A 336 5.95 14.12 1.73
C PHE A 336 6.80 14.61 0.57
N LEU A 337 8.10 14.30 0.52
CA LEU A 337 8.97 14.70 -0.58
C LEU A 337 8.53 14.08 -1.91
N VAL A 338 8.21 12.79 -1.92
CA VAL A 338 7.72 12.09 -3.13
C VAL A 338 6.38 12.70 -3.60
N CYS A 339 5.43 12.89 -2.68
CA CYS A 339 4.15 13.52 -3.01
C CYS A 339 4.29 15.00 -3.41
N GLY A 340 5.28 15.71 -2.86
CA GLY A 340 5.57 17.10 -3.20
C GLY A 340 6.14 17.22 -4.59
N LEU A 341 7.06 16.34 -4.95
CA LEU A 341 7.57 16.28 -6.31
C LEU A 341 6.44 15.94 -7.30
N SER A 342 5.51 15.06 -6.93
CA SER A 342 4.31 14.80 -7.72
C SER A 342 3.46 16.06 -7.93
N PHE A 343 3.23 16.82 -6.86
CA PHE A 343 2.49 18.09 -6.92
C PHE A 343 3.19 19.12 -7.81
N VAL A 344 4.51 19.28 -7.66
CA VAL A 344 5.30 20.19 -8.50
C VAL A 344 5.20 19.78 -9.97
N ILE A 345 5.38 18.51 -10.31
CA ILE A 345 5.26 18.05 -11.70
C ILE A 345 3.84 18.27 -12.24
N TRP A 346 2.82 18.06 -11.42
CA TRP A 346 1.44 18.39 -11.77
C TRP A 346 1.27 19.89 -12.06
N LEU A 347 1.82 20.76 -11.20
CA LEU A 347 1.76 22.21 -11.33
C LEU A 347 2.51 22.70 -12.58
N LEU A 348 3.67 22.12 -12.89
CA LEU A 348 4.45 22.43 -14.08
C LEU A 348 3.71 22.06 -15.38
N ARG A 349 2.85 21.03 -15.34
CA ARG A 349 1.98 20.63 -16.46
C ARG A 349 0.71 21.47 -16.57
N LEU A 350 0.38 22.27 -15.56
CA LEU A 350 -0.80 23.11 -15.60
C LEU A 350 -0.59 24.23 -16.64
N GLU A 351 -1.48 24.27 -17.62
CA GLU A 351 -1.54 25.33 -18.62
C GLU A 351 -2.07 26.63 -17.97
N GLY A 352 -1.48 27.79 -18.33
CA GLY A 352 -1.84 29.09 -17.76
C GLY A 352 -0.90 29.58 -16.65
N PHE A 353 -0.01 28.73 -16.12
CA PHE A 353 1.06 29.17 -15.23
C PHE A 353 2.24 29.79 -16.00
N SER A 354 2.74 30.94 -15.55
CA SER A 354 3.83 31.65 -16.23
C SER A 354 5.13 30.83 -16.22
N LEU A 355 5.84 30.83 -17.35
CA LEU A 355 7.11 30.12 -17.51
C LEU A 355 8.14 30.56 -16.46
N LEU A 356 8.14 31.85 -16.10
CA LEU A 356 9.00 32.42 -15.06
C LEU A 356 8.77 31.75 -13.71
N LEU A 357 7.52 31.52 -13.30
CA LEU A 357 7.23 30.89 -12.02
C LEU A 357 7.63 29.42 -12.00
N LYS A 358 7.46 28.72 -13.13
CA LYS A 358 7.94 27.34 -13.31
C LYS A 358 9.46 27.25 -13.18
N LEU A 359 10.19 28.18 -13.81
CA LEU A 359 11.65 28.23 -13.77
C LEU A 359 12.16 28.62 -12.38
N ALA A 360 11.52 29.60 -11.72
CA ALA A 360 11.84 29.99 -10.36
C ALA A 360 11.63 28.85 -9.37
N LEU A 361 10.54 28.09 -9.49
CA LEU A 361 10.29 26.92 -8.65
C LEU A 361 11.35 25.84 -8.86
N ALA A 362 11.71 25.54 -10.11
CA ALA A 362 12.79 24.60 -10.41
C ALA A 362 14.15 25.09 -9.86
N PHE A 363 14.45 26.38 -10.00
CA PHE A 363 15.66 27.01 -9.46
C PHE A 363 15.74 26.87 -7.94
N VAL A 364 14.66 27.16 -7.21
CA VAL A 364 14.61 26.99 -5.75
C VAL A 364 14.84 25.53 -5.35
N LEU A 365 14.19 24.58 -6.02
CA LEU A 365 14.32 23.16 -5.71
C LEU A 365 15.74 22.62 -5.97
N ILE A 366 16.45 23.15 -6.97
CA ILE A 366 17.79 22.68 -7.36
C ILE A 366 18.89 23.36 -6.53
N PHE A 367 18.84 24.69 -6.40
CA PHE A 367 19.91 25.47 -5.80
C PHE A 367 19.75 25.67 -4.29
N PHE A 368 18.54 25.53 -3.75
CA PHE A 368 18.25 25.75 -2.34
C PHE A 368 17.60 24.50 -1.72
N ALA A 369 18.35 23.41 -1.60
CA ALA A 369 17.84 22.12 -1.15
C ALA A 369 17.01 22.20 0.15
N TYR A 370 17.50 22.92 1.17
CA TYR A 370 16.77 23.09 2.44
C TYR A 370 15.43 23.81 2.26
N ILE A 371 15.44 24.96 1.57
CA ILE A 371 14.23 25.74 1.29
C ILE A 371 13.27 24.94 0.41
N GLY A 372 13.81 24.20 -0.57
CA GLY A 372 13.07 23.31 -1.46
C GLY A 372 12.34 22.22 -0.68
N VAL A 373 13.01 21.55 0.26
CA VAL A 373 12.38 20.56 1.15
C VAL A 373 11.22 21.20 1.92
N VAL A 374 11.45 22.31 2.62
CA VAL A 374 10.39 22.99 3.40
C VAL A 374 9.22 23.39 2.50
N LEU A 375 9.51 23.94 1.32
CA LEU A 375 8.49 24.32 0.34
C LEU A 375 7.66 23.11 -0.11
N LEU A 376 8.28 21.97 -0.40
CA LEU A 376 7.57 20.74 -0.75
C LEU A 376 6.67 20.26 0.39
N LEU A 377 7.14 20.29 1.63
CA LEU A 377 6.32 19.92 2.79
C LEU A 377 5.09 20.82 2.92
N VAL A 378 5.26 22.14 2.80
CA VAL A 378 4.16 23.10 2.89
C VAL A 378 3.17 22.91 1.74
N LEU A 379 3.65 22.80 0.50
CA LEU A 379 2.79 22.61 -0.67
C LEU A 379 1.95 21.34 -0.56
N VAL A 380 2.55 20.22 -0.12
CA VAL A 380 1.83 18.96 0.06
C VAL A 380 0.85 19.02 1.21
N GLY A 381 1.25 19.60 2.35
CA GLY A 381 0.37 19.75 3.50
C GLY A 381 -0.86 20.60 3.15
N LEU A 382 -0.68 21.65 2.35
CA LEU A 382 -1.81 22.44 1.86
C LEU A 382 -2.62 21.70 0.80
N ASP A 383 -1.98 20.99 -0.14
CA ASP A 383 -2.68 20.22 -1.17
C ASP A 383 -3.56 19.12 -0.56
N SER A 384 -3.05 18.40 0.43
CA SER A 384 -3.78 17.32 1.09
C SER A 384 -4.95 17.83 1.93
N MET A 385 -4.81 18.97 2.62
CA MET A 385 -5.85 19.51 3.52
C MET A 385 -6.89 20.35 2.79
N LEU A 386 -6.48 21.12 1.77
CA LEU A 386 -7.35 22.10 1.09
C LEU A 386 -7.76 21.69 -0.31
N ASP A 387 -7.25 20.55 -0.81
CA ASP A 387 -7.39 20.09 -2.20
C ASP A 387 -7.02 21.18 -3.20
N LEU A 388 -5.75 21.62 -3.15
CA LEU A 388 -5.25 22.72 -3.97
C LEU A 388 -5.39 22.42 -5.46
N ARG A 389 -5.17 21.17 -5.86
CA ARG A 389 -5.29 20.75 -7.27
C ARG A 389 -6.67 21.04 -7.85
N SER A 390 -7.75 20.71 -7.14
CA SER A 390 -9.11 20.95 -7.66
C SER A 390 -9.43 22.45 -7.75
N LYS A 391 -9.00 23.23 -6.74
CA LYS A 391 -9.20 24.69 -6.70
C LYS A 391 -8.45 25.41 -7.83
N LEU A 392 -7.21 25.03 -8.11
CA LEU A 392 -6.40 25.62 -9.18
C LEU A 392 -6.95 25.29 -10.57
N LEU A 393 -7.46 24.07 -10.77
CA LEU A 393 -8.15 23.70 -12.02
C LEU A 393 -9.42 24.54 -12.23
N ALA A 394 -10.24 24.69 -11.19
CA ALA A 394 -11.44 25.51 -11.25
C ALA A 394 -11.13 27.00 -11.54
N ALA A 395 -10.05 27.54 -10.97
CA ALA A 395 -9.62 28.91 -11.23
C ALA A 395 -9.17 29.10 -12.69
N ARG A 396 -8.41 28.15 -13.24
CA ARG A 396 -8.01 28.15 -14.65
C ARG A 396 -9.23 28.13 -15.58
N ASP A 397 -10.17 27.24 -15.31
CA ASP A 397 -11.34 27.07 -16.18
C ASP A 397 -12.24 28.32 -16.17
N ARG A 398 -12.33 29.04 -15.03
CA ARG A 398 -12.96 30.36 -14.97
C ARG A 398 -12.26 31.40 -15.86
N SER A 399 -10.93 31.47 -15.81
CA SER A 399 -10.14 32.44 -16.61
C SER A 399 -10.17 32.19 -18.12
N ARG A 400 -10.51 30.97 -18.57
CA ARG A 400 -10.67 30.63 -20.00
C ARG A 400 -12.11 30.84 -20.50
N GLY A 401 -13.07 30.94 -19.58
CA GLY A 401 -14.49 31.12 -19.90
C GLY A 401 -14.97 32.58 -19.91
N SER A 402 -14.18 33.50 -19.35
CA SER A 402 -14.31 34.96 -19.47
C SER A 402 -13.45 35.46 -20.62
#